data_AF-A0A2S1XSC0-F1
#
_entry.id   AF-A0A2S1XSC0-F1
#
_cell.length_a   1.000
_cell.length_b   1.000
_cell.length_c   1.000
_cell.angle_alpha   90.00
_cell.angle_beta   90.00
_cell.angle_gamma   90.00
#
_symmetry.space_group_name_H-M   'P 1'
#
loop_
_entity.id
_entity.type
_entity.pdbx_description
1 polymer ?
#
loop_
_entity_poly.entity_id
_entity_poly.type
_entity_poly.pdbx_seq_one_letter_code
_entity_poly.pdbx_strand_id
1 'polypeptide(L)'
;MTVSSIDASATEHEAALRRLSVILGDVPPVGDRPDALSLFRTRVADHGARVRALRDSASPLFVVNNDLTAYASQNGALPELILVGDNPGRREFEQSVYLCVQGRAGAMAHSFFDGIFGAASFRSKVMVLNKSSFHTPRTVGLTEAMRGDPALAEAIRRDQEENARLIADSVALLGVPVVTIGMESGGTTFQSFRKALEARYRALGNPPAVFQGKRLAGPFRKVPHFSLSKIFCRNADPAWNAALDGFLARHAAVPGLRTDNGNVSSKLLLGLGDGPLLADYLDRVILGNGG
;
A
#
# COMPACT_ATOMS: atom_id res chain seq x y z
N MET A 1 27.30 -28.09 -19.26
CA MET A 1 26.40 -26.91 -19.22
C MET A 1 25.11 -27.35 -18.56
N THR A 2 24.93 -26.97 -17.31
CA THR A 2 23.79 -27.31 -16.46
C THR A 2 23.07 -26.02 -16.12
N VAL A 3 21.88 -25.82 -16.65
CA VAL A 3 20.88 -24.91 -16.07
C VAL A 3 19.51 -25.54 -16.27
N SER A 4 18.76 -25.59 -15.17
CA SER A 4 17.30 -25.42 -15.08
C SER A 4 16.61 -26.56 -14.33
N SER A 5 16.77 -26.55 -13.01
CA SER A 5 15.91 -27.30 -12.08
C SER A 5 15.32 -26.41 -10.98
N ILE A 6 15.28 -25.08 -11.18
CA ILE A 6 14.81 -24.12 -10.16
C ILE A 6 13.35 -23.68 -10.41
N ASP A 7 12.77 -23.93 -11.59
CA ASP A 7 11.46 -23.34 -11.94
C ASP A 7 10.23 -24.25 -11.73
N ALA A 8 10.42 -25.57 -11.54
CA ALA A 8 9.31 -26.52 -11.45
C ALA A 8 8.74 -26.68 -10.03
N SER A 9 9.56 -26.62 -8.98
CA SER A 9 9.06 -26.76 -7.60
C SER A 9 8.39 -25.48 -7.07
N ALA A 10 8.80 -24.31 -7.57
CA ALA A 10 8.16 -23.03 -7.25
C ALA A 10 6.75 -22.94 -7.85
N THR A 11 6.53 -23.51 -9.04
CA THR A 11 5.21 -23.55 -9.70
C THR A 11 4.26 -24.57 -9.07
N GLU A 12 4.78 -25.72 -8.60
CA GLU A 12 3.97 -26.70 -7.85
C GLU A 12 3.57 -26.19 -6.45
N HIS A 13 4.44 -25.44 -5.77
CA HIS A 13 4.13 -24.79 -4.50
C HIS A 13 3.14 -23.61 -4.66
N GLU A 14 3.28 -22.81 -5.73
CA GLU A 14 2.25 -21.81 -6.11
C GLU A 14 0.90 -22.45 -6.44
N ALA A 15 0.90 -23.62 -7.10
CA ALA A 15 -0.32 -24.36 -7.41
C ALA A 15 -0.98 -24.99 -6.17
N ALA A 16 -0.20 -25.41 -5.17
CA ALA A 16 -0.70 -25.87 -3.88
C ALA A 16 -1.30 -24.72 -3.05
N LEU A 17 -0.68 -23.54 -3.05
CA LEU A 17 -1.20 -22.32 -2.43
C LEU A 17 -2.49 -21.81 -3.11
N ARG A 18 -2.64 -22.03 -4.42
CA ARG A 18 -3.90 -21.77 -5.17
C ARG A 18 -5.01 -22.77 -4.87
N ARG A 19 -4.71 -24.02 -4.51
CA ARG A 19 -5.73 -25.02 -4.13
C ARG A 19 -6.30 -24.78 -2.74
N LEU A 20 -5.59 -24.04 -1.88
CA LEU A 20 -6.03 -23.68 -0.52
C LEU A 20 -6.81 -22.36 -0.42
N SER A 21 -6.84 -21.53 -1.47
CA SER A 21 -7.38 -20.16 -1.41
C SER A 21 -8.75 -19.95 -2.06
N VAL A 22 -9.39 -21.00 -2.59
CA VAL A 22 -10.52 -20.81 -3.53
C VAL A 22 -11.90 -20.74 -2.90
N ILE A 23 -12.16 -21.17 -1.66
CA ILE A 23 -13.54 -21.08 -1.11
C ILE A 23 -13.51 -20.59 0.34
N LEU A 24 -13.90 -19.31 0.50
CA LEU A 24 -14.51 -18.69 1.68
C LEU A 24 -14.69 -19.62 2.91
N GLY A 25 -13.88 -19.46 3.96
CA GLY A 25 -14.15 -20.09 5.26
C GLY A 25 -12.93 -20.24 6.17
N ASP A 26 -11.86 -20.86 5.68
CA ASP A 26 -10.72 -21.24 6.52
C ASP A 26 -9.40 -20.87 5.84
N VAL A 27 -9.05 -19.58 5.81
CA VAL A 27 -7.63 -19.23 5.64
C VAL A 27 -7.03 -19.36 7.03
N PRO A 28 -6.16 -20.36 7.29
CA PRO A 28 -5.44 -20.40 8.54
C PRO A 28 -4.71 -19.05 8.70
N PRO A 29 -4.74 -18.44 9.89
CA PRO A 29 -3.92 -17.27 10.20
C PRO A 29 -2.54 -17.39 9.56
N VAL A 30 -1.95 -16.29 9.07
CA VAL A 30 -0.62 -16.31 8.42
C VAL A 30 0.44 -17.07 9.26
N GLY A 31 0.30 -17.05 10.59
CA GLY A 31 1.13 -17.81 11.53
C GLY A 31 1.12 -19.33 11.35
N ASP A 32 0.06 -19.89 10.75
CA ASP A 32 -0.10 -21.32 10.48
C ASP A 32 0.41 -21.72 9.08
N ARG A 33 1.02 -20.77 8.36
CA ARG A 33 1.58 -20.94 7.01
C ARG A 33 3.07 -20.55 7.00
N PRO A 34 3.95 -21.34 7.64
CA PRO A 34 5.36 -20.97 7.84
C PRO A 34 6.12 -20.72 6.53
N ASP A 35 5.77 -21.45 5.46
CA ASP A 35 6.38 -21.28 4.14
C ASP A 35 6.00 -19.93 3.52
N ALA A 36 4.74 -19.50 3.65
CA ALA A 36 4.27 -18.22 3.12
C ALA A 36 4.91 -17.04 3.86
N LEU A 37 5.10 -17.17 5.19
CA LEU A 37 5.79 -16.17 6.00
C LEU A 37 7.26 -16.06 5.61
N SER A 38 7.96 -17.19 5.53
CA SER A 38 9.37 -17.24 5.12
C SER A 38 9.57 -16.64 3.73
N LEU A 39 8.68 -16.97 2.79
CA LEU A 39 8.70 -16.42 1.45
C LEU A 39 8.43 -14.91 1.44
N PHE A 40 7.44 -14.41 2.18
CA PHE A 40 7.16 -12.98 2.29
C PHE A 40 8.39 -12.21 2.78
N ARG A 41 9.01 -12.68 3.88
CA ARG A 41 10.20 -12.04 4.44
C ARG A 41 11.36 -12.00 3.45
N THR A 42 11.57 -13.11 2.73
CA THR A 42 12.58 -13.20 1.67
C THR A 42 12.30 -12.20 0.55
N ARG A 43 11.05 -12.09 0.08
CA ARG A 43 10.66 -11.12 -0.95
C ARG A 43 10.91 -9.68 -0.52
N VAL A 44 10.63 -9.34 0.74
CA VAL A 44 10.92 -8.00 1.29
C VAL A 44 12.43 -7.72 1.32
N ALA A 45 13.24 -8.68 1.78
CA ALA A 45 14.70 -8.54 1.82
C ALA A 45 15.30 -8.36 0.41
N ASP A 46 14.88 -9.21 -0.53
CA ASP A 46 15.28 -9.16 -1.93
C ASP A 46 14.92 -7.83 -2.57
N HIS A 47 13.71 -7.33 -2.31
CA HIS A 47 13.26 -6.03 -2.81
C HIS A 47 14.20 -4.91 -2.34
N GLY A 48 14.52 -4.87 -1.05
CA GLY A 48 15.46 -3.88 -0.51
C GLY A 48 16.86 -3.96 -1.14
N ALA A 49 17.34 -5.17 -1.46
CA ALA A 49 18.59 -5.36 -2.17
C ALA A 49 18.54 -4.86 -3.62
N ARG A 50 17.42 -5.10 -4.34
CA ARG A 50 17.24 -4.60 -5.72
C ARG A 50 17.19 -3.08 -5.78
N VAL A 51 16.48 -2.43 -4.86
CA VAL A 51 16.43 -0.96 -4.80
C VAL A 51 17.81 -0.37 -4.47
N ARG A 52 18.58 -0.99 -3.56
CA ARG A 52 19.98 -0.63 -3.31
C ARG A 52 20.84 -0.74 -4.58
N ALA A 53 20.71 -1.84 -5.31
CA ALA A 53 21.45 -2.02 -6.56
C ALA A 53 21.13 -0.91 -7.58
N LEU A 54 19.86 -0.53 -7.75
CA LEU A 54 19.47 0.59 -8.62
C LEU A 54 20.04 1.92 -8.14
N ARG A 55 20.05 2.16 -6.82
CA ARG A 55 20.65 3.37 -6.24
C ARG A 55 22.13 3.47 -6.58
N ASP A 56 22.85 2.37 -6.38
CA ASP A 56 24.30 2.33 -6.52
C ASP A 56 24.73 2.32 -8.00
N SER A 57 23.90 1.79 -8.91
CA SER A 57 24.24 1.68 -10.33
C SER A 57 23.67 2.79 -11.23
N ALA A 58 22.55 3.42 -10.86
CA ALA A 58 21.83 4.35 -11.74
C ALA A 58 21.70 5.76 -11.16
N SER A 59 21.31 5.91 -9.90
CA SER A 59 21.17 7.23 -9.30
C SER A 59 21.09 7.19 -7.77
N PRO A 60 21.78 8.07 -7.05
CA PRO A 60 21.67 8.16 -5.59
C PRO A 60 20.28 8.59 -5.12
N LEU A 61 19.40 9.03 -6.02
CA LEU A 61 18.05 9.49 -5.72
C LEU A 61 17.05 8.35 -5.47
N PHE A 62 17.42 7.09 -5.70
CA PHE A 62 16.60 5.96 -5.24
C PHE A 62 16.68 5.84 -3.72
N VAL A 63 15.53 5.91 -3.07
CA VAL A 63 15.39 5.80 -1.62
C VAL A 63 15.23 4.33 -1.25
N VAL A 64 16.07 3.87 -0.34
CA VAL A 64 15.94 2.54 0.25
C VAL A 64 15.12 2.70 1.53
N ASN A 65 13.89 2.17 1.55
CA ASN A 65 13.05 2.28 2.75
C ASN A 65 13.54 1.35 3.86
N ASN A 66 14.15 1.92 4.90
CA ASN A 66 14.75 1.14 5.99
C ASN A 66 13.71 0.39 6.84
N ASP A 67 12.44 0.83 6.85
CA ASP A 67 11.37 0.17 7.59
C ASP A 67 11.08 -1.24 7.09
N LEU A 68 11.38 -1.54 5.82
CA LEU A 68 11.20 -2.87 5.26
C LEU A 68 12.08 -3.93 5.95
N THR A 69 13.20 -3.52 6.57
CA THR A 69 14.08 -4.41 7.32
C THR A 69 13.34 -5.05 8.50
N ALA A 70 12.45 -4.32 9.16
CA ALA A 70 11.66 -4.87 10.26
C ALA A 70 10.78 -6.01 9.79
N TYR A 71 10.11 -5.85 8.64
CA TYR A 71 9.25 -6.87 8.03
C TYR A 71 10.04 -8.09 7.52
N ALA A 72 11.27 -7.89 7.04
CA ALA A 72 12.14 -8.98 6.59
C ALA A 72 12.71 -9.83 7.74
N SER A 73 12.78 -9.30 8.96
CA SER A 73 13.38 -10.00 10.10
C SER A 73 12.55 -11.22 10.53
N GLN A 74 13.19 -12.29 11.03
CA GLN A 74 12.51 -13.53 11.42
C GLN A 74 11.36 -13.31 12.43
N ASN A 75 11.56 -12.39 13.39
CA ASN A 75 10.59 -12.01 14.41
C ASN A 75 9.86 -10.70 14.11
N GLY A 76 9.94 -10.22 12.86
CA GLY A 76 9.31 -8.98 12.43
C GLY A 76 7.79 -9.05 12.47
N ALA A 77 7.15 -7.94 12.82
CA ALA A 77 5.70 -7.82 12.71
C ALA A 77 5.22 -8.10 11.27
N LEU A 78 3.97 -8.55 11.15
CA LEU A 78 3.29 -8.64 9.87
C LEU A 78 2.38 -7.43 9.69
N PRO A 79 2.34 -6.84 8.49
CA PRO A 79 1.43 -5.74 8.24
C PRO A 79 -0.01 -6.24 8.23
N GLU A 80 -0.93 -5.39 8.68
CA GLU A 80 -2.37 -5.56 8.52
C GLU A 80 -2.90 -4.83 7.29
N LEU A 81 -2.11 -3.92 6.71
CA LEU A 81 -2.43 -3.14 5.52
C LEU A 81 -1.17 -2.68 4.80
N ILE A 82 -1.24 -2.56 3.48
CA ILE A 82 -0.20 -1.95 2.65
C ILE A 82 -0.69 -0.58 2.18
N LEU A 83 0.11 0.45 2.41
CA LEU A 83 -0.15 1.81 1.94
C LEU A 83 0.84 2.18 0.84
N VAL A 84 0.34 2.59 -0.32
CA VAL A 84 1.15 2.82 -1.53
C VAL A 84 1.13 4.30 -1.93
N GLY A 85 2.21 5.01 -1.64
CA GLY A 85 2.46 6.38 -2.09
C GLY A 85 2.85 6.49 -3.56
N ASP A 86 3.04 7.71 -4.05
CA ASP A 86 3.53 7.95 -5.41
C ASP A 86 5.04 7.70 -5.49
N ASN A 87 5.82 8.61 -4.91
CA ASN A 87 7.27 8.54 -4.84
C ASN A 87 7.79 9.38 -3.65
N PRO A 88 9.03 9.14 -3.18
CA PRO A 88 9.54 9.82 -1.99
C PRO A 88 9.65 11.32 -2.16
N GLY A 89 9.13 12.06 -1.18
CA GLY A 89 9.39 13.50 -1.03
C GLY A 89 10.75 13.80 -0.38
N ARG A 90 11.09 15.08 -0.22
CA ARG A 90 12.40 15.51 0.28
C ARG A 90 12.74 14.92 1.67
N ARG A 91 11.80 14.99 2.61
CA ARG A 91 12.01 14.45 3.97
C ARG A 91 12.18 12.94 3.99
N GLU A 92 11.47 12.25 3.10
CA GLU A 92 11.54 10.79 2.97
C GLU A 92 12.89 10.35 2.40
N PHE A 93 13.41 11.11 1.43
CA PHE A 93 14.76 10.94 0.91
C PHE A 93 15.83 11.17 1.98
N GLU A 94 15.77 12.28 2.71
CA GLU A 94 16.72 12.63 3.77
C GLU A 94 16.79 11.56 4.88
N GLN A 95 15.69 10.87 5.16
CA GLN A 95 15.59 9.91 6.27
C GLN A 95 15.56 8.46 5.84
N SER A 96 15.53 8.18 4.54
CA SER A 96 15.39 6.81 4.02
C SER A 96 14.16 6.07 4.57
N VAL A 97 13.05 6.80 4.71
CA VAL A 97 11.77 6.31 5.26
C VAL A 97 10.61 6.90 4.46
N TYR A 98 9.68 6.07 4.01
CA TYR A 98 8.49 6.52 3.29
C TYR A 98 7.42 7.06 4.23
N LEU A 99 6.65 8.07 3.80
CA LEU A 99 5.65 8.77 4.62
C LEU A 99 6.23 9.19 6.00
N CYS A 100 7.42 9.79 5.98
CA CYS A 100 8.08 10.31 7.18
C CYS A 100 7.16 11.26 7.97
N VAL A 101 7.12 11.12 9.30
CA VAL A 101 6.27 11.92 10.21
C VAL A 101 6.56 13.43 10.13
N GLN A 102 7.77 13.83 9.75
CA GLN A 102 8.12 15.24 9.55
C GLN A 102 7.52 15.83 8.25
N GLY A 103 7.04 14.98 7.34
CA GLY A 103 6.26 15.39 6.17
C GLY A 103 4.77 15.43 6.50
N ARG A 104 4.03 16.37 5.90
CA ARG A 104 2.58 16.54 6.16
C ARG A 104 1.75 15.28 5.90
N ALA A 105 2.05 14.56 4.80
CA ALA A 105 1.37 13.32 4.46
C ALA A 105 1.69 12.21 5.47
N GLY A 106 2.96 12.10 5.88
CA GLY A 106 3.38 11.14 6.90
C GLY A 106 2.78 11.43 8.27
N ALA A 107 2.83 12.68 8.76
CA ALA A 107 2.19 13.08 10.01
C ALA A 107 0.72 12.67 10.10
N MET A 108 0.00 12.83 8.99
CA MET A 108 -1.41 12.48 8.89
C MET A 108 -1.64 10.97 8.83
N ALA A 109 -0.85 10.24 8.04
CA ALA A 109 -0.92 8.79 7.99
C ALA A 109 -0.67 8.20 9.37
N HIS A 110 0.40 8.64 10.04
CA HIS A 110 0.70 8.28 11.42
C HIS A 110 -0.48 8.58 12.35
N SER A 111 -0.98 9.82 12.38
CA SER A 111 -2.10 10.20 13.25
C SER A 111 -3.36 9.37 13.00
N PHE A 112 -3.69 9.13 11.73
CA PHE A 112 -4.89 8.37 11.35
C PHE A 112 -4.78 6.90 11.77
N PHE A 113 -3.68 6.23 11.44
CA PHE A 113 -3.51 4.82 11.72
C PHE A 113 -3.15 4.53 13.19
N ASP A 114 -2.42 5.42 13.86
CA ASP A 114 -2.20 5.30 15.31
C ASP A 114 -3.52 5.47 16.08
N GLY A 115 -4.46 6.28 15.58
CA GLY A 115 -5.81 6.35 16.13
C GLY A 115 -6.59 5.03 16.02
N ILE A 116 -6.34 4.23 14.97
CA ILE A 116 -7.02 2.96 14.70
C ILE A 116 -6.38 1.80 15.48
N PHE A 117 -5.05 1.71 15.40
CA PHE A 117 -4.30 0.55 15.87
C PHE A 117 -3.61 0.79 17.23
N GLY A 118 -3.72 2.00 17.78
CA GLY A 118 -3.06 2.42 19.02
C GLY A 118 -1.80 3.26 18.75
N ALA A 119 -1.38 4.02 19.76
CA ALA A 119 -0.24 4.92 19.64
C ALA A 119 1.05 4.20 19.20
N ALA A 120 1.81 4.83 18.30
CA ALA A 120 3.08 4.32 17.77
C ALA A 120 3.00 2.95 17.06
N SER A 121 1.83 2.58 16.55
CA SER A 121 1.60 1.30 15.90
C SER A 121 1.79 1.35 14.38
N PHE A 122 1.71 2.55 13.76
CA PHE A 122 1.70 2.70 12.30
C PHE A 122 2.76 1.88 11.58
N ARG A 123 4.03 1.95 12.00
CA ARG A 123 5.14 1.24 11.33
C ARG A 123 5.12 -0.28 11.53
N SER A 124 4.43 -0.77 12.55
CA SER A 124 4.30 -2.21 12.83
C SER A 124 3.05 -2.83 12.19
N LYS A 125 2.05 -2.01 11.86
CA LYS A 125 0.74 -2.43 11.33
C LYS A 125 0.55 -2.07 9.86
N VAL A 126 1.23 -1.04 9.37
CA VAL A 126 1.08 -0.55 8.00
C VAL A 126 2.43 -0.60 7.30
N MET A 127 2.53 -1.46 6.29
CA MET A 127 3.69 -1.49 5.42
C MET A 127 3.55 -0.39 4.37
N VAL A 128 4.49 0.55 4.36
CA VAL A 128 4.49 1.66 3.39
C VAL A 128 5.41 1.34 2.23
N LEU A 129 4.85 1.37 1.03
CA LEU A 129 5.56 1.28 -0.25
C LEU A 129 5.25 2.51 -1.10
N ASN A 130 5.99 2.71 -2.18
CA ASN A 130 5.70 3.72 -3.18
C ASN A 130 5.55 3.06 -4.56
N LYS A 131 4.86 3.74 -5.48
CA LYS A 131 4.82 3.33 -6.89
C LYS A 131 6.21 3.41 -7.51
N SER A 132 7.03 4.38 -7.09
CA SER A 132 8.47 4.43 -7.38
C SER A 132 9.26 4.80 -6.13
N SER A 133 10.44 4.22 -5.95
CA SER A 133 11.42 4.58 -4.92
C SER A 133 12.26 5.80 -5.31
N PHE A 134 12.10 6.34 -6.51
CA PHE A 134 12.90 7.46 -7.01
C PHE A 134 12.42 8.79 -6.42
N HIS A 135 13.29 9.47 -5.68
CA HIS A 135 12.98 10.74 -5.06
C HIS A 135 12.83 11.85 -6.10
N THR A 136 11.69 12.56 -6.02
CA THR A 136 11.54 13.89 -6.61
C THR A 136 10.69 14.77 -5.69
N PRO A 137 10.89 16.11 -5.66
CA PRO A 137 10.07 16.99 -4.82
C PRO A 137 8.58 16.96 -5.15
N ARG A 138 8.23 16.65 -6.41
CA ARG A 138 6.87 16.54 -6.91
C ARG A 138 6.83 15.43 -7.96
N THR A 139 5.74 14.67 -8.01
CA THR A 139 5.53 13.57 -8.97
C THR A 139 5.80 13.96 -10.44
N VAL A 140 5.53 15.21 -10.83
CA VAL A 140 5.84 15.72 -12.19
C VAL A 140 7.34 15.67 -12.51
N GLY A 141 8.20 15.87 -11.51
CA GLY A 141 9.65 15.76 -11.66
C GLY A 141 10.10 14.34 -12.00
N LEU A 142 9.33 13.31 -11.62
CA LEU A 142 9.61 11.93 -12.02
C LEU A 142 9.43 11.77 -13.54
N THR A 143 8.38 12.37 -14.10
CA THR A 143 8.14 12.38 -15.55
C THR A 143 9.26 13.11 -16.28
N GLU A 144 9.76 14.22 -15.74
CA GLU A 144 10.87 14.99 -16.31
C GLU A 144 12.17 14.18 -16.29
N ALA A 145 12.49 13.52 -15.16
CA ALA A 145 13.66 12.65 -15.04
C ALA A 145 13.65 11.51 -16.08
N MET A 146 12.50 10.87 -16.27
CA MET A 146 12.33 9.80 -17.27
C MET A 146 12.46 10.30 -18.73
N ARG A 147 12.28 11.59 -19.00
CA ARG A 147 12.47 12.16 -20.35
C ARG A 147 13.91 12.58 -20.61
N GLY A 148 14.64 12.97 -19.57
CA GLY A 148 15.98 13.53 -19.69
C GLY A 148 17.09 12.51 -19.93
N ASP A 149 16.93 11.28 -19.42
CA ASP A 149 17.96 10.23 -19.49
C ASP A 149 17.31 8.85 -19.70
N PRO A 150 17.55 8.18 -20.86
CA PRO A 150 17.00 6.85 -21.14
C PRO A 150 17.45 5.76 -20.16
N ALA A 151 18.69 5.81 -19.66
CA ALA A 151 19.20 4.81 -18.72
C ALA A 151 18.51 4.97 -17.35
N LEU A 152 18.34 6.21 -16.90
CA LEU A 152 17.57 6.52 -15.70
C LEU A 152 16.09 6.16 -15.86
N ALA A 153 15.49 6.43 -17.02
CA ALA A 153 14.11 6.07 -17.31
C ALA A 153 13.89 4.55 -17.20
N GLU A 154 14.82 3.76 -17.71
CA GLU A 154 14.81 2.30 -17.60
C GLU A 154 14.99 1.84 -16.15
N ALA A 155 15.86 2.49 -15.37
CA ALA A 155 16.02 2.19 -13.93
C ALA A 155 14.73 2.48 -13.15
N ILE A 156 14.08 3.63 -13.40
CA ILE A 156 12.79 3.99 -12.79
C ILE A 156 11.71 3.00 -13.20
N ARG A 157 11.68 2.59 -14.47
CA ARG A 157 10.74 1.58 -14.96
C ARG A 157 10.89 0.27 -14.18
N ARG A 158 12.12 -0.23 -14.02
CA ARG A 158 12.39 -1.47 -13.27
C ARG A 158 11.98 -1.34 -11.81
N ASP A 159 12.32 -0.23 -11.15
CA ASP A 159 11.90 0.05 -9.78
C ASP A 159 10.37 0.01 -9.62
N GLN A 160 9.63 0.64 -10.54
CA GLN A 160 8.17 0.60 -10.54
C GLN A 160 7.62 -0.83 -10.65
N GLU A 161 8.25 -1.67 -11.47
CA GLU A 161 7.85 -3.07 -11.63
C GLU A 161 8.19 -3.90 -10.39
N GLU A 162 9.34 -3.68 -9.76
CA GLU A 162 9.71 -4.36 -8.52
C GLU A 162 8.79 -3.96 -7.34
N ASN A 163 8.42 -2.69 -7.24
CA ASN A 163 7.45 -2.21 -6.25
C ASN A 163 6.09 -2.90 -6.45
N ALA A 164 5.61 -2.96 -7.69
CA ALA A 164 4.36 -3.63 -8.03
C ALA A 164 4.37 -5.13 -7.70
N ARG A 165 5.49 -5.83 -7.99
CA ARG A 165 5.66 -7.24 -7.65
C ARG A 165 5.61 -7.49 -6.16
N LEU A 166 6.34 -6.69 -5.36
CA LEU A 166 6.34 -6.85 -3.91
C LEU A 166 4.92 -6.68 -3.34
N ILE A 167 4.15 -5.71 -3.84
CA ILE A 167 2.75 -5.51 -3.41
C ILE A 167 1.92 -6.75 -3.73
N ALA A 168 1.90 -7.21 -4.98
CA ALA A 168 1.08 -8.34 -5.38
C ALA A 168 1.45 -9.63 -4.65
N ASP A 169 2.76 -9.90 -4.51
CA ASP A 169 3.24 -11.06 -3.77
C ASP A 169 2.86 -10.97 -2.28
N SER A 170 2.94 -9.78 -1.67
CA SER A 170 2.53 -9.58 -0.27
C SER A 170 1.05 -9.86 -0.06
N VAL A 171 0.18 -9.42 -0.99
CA VAL A 171 -1.26 -9.74 -0.93
C VAL A 171 -1.50 -11.22 -1.12
N ALA A 172 -0.84 -11.88 -2.08
CA ALA A 172 -1.03 -13.31 -2.29
C ALA A 172 -0.58 -14.16 -1.09
N LEU A 173 0.48 -13.75 -0.40
CA LEU A 173 1.03 -14.47 0.74
C LEU A 173 0.24 -14.16 2.02
N LEU A 174 -0.02 -12.89 2.30
CA LEU A 174 -0.58 -12.44 3.58
C LEU A 174 -2.10 -12.21 3.56
N GLY A 175 -2.70 -12.00 2.38
CA GLY A 175 -4.11 -11.64 2.26
C GLY A 175 -4.42 -10.22 2.76
N VAL A 176 -3.45 -9.32 2.80
CA VAL A 176 -3.61 -7.96 3.34
C VAL A 176 -4.21 -7.01 2.30
N PRO A 177 -5.01 -6.02 2.71
CA PRO A 177 -5.53 -5.00 1.80
C PRO A 177 -4.45 -4.00 1.37
N VAL A 178 -4.63 -3.44 0.18
CA VAL A 178 -3.76 -2.41 -0.40
C VAL A 178 -4.56 -1.12 -0.59
N VAL A 179 -4.08 -0.04 0.00
CA VAL A 179 -4.58 1.31 -0.24
C VAL A 179 -3.55 2.07 -1.04
N THR A 180 -3.86 2.41 -2.29
CA THR A 180 -3.05 3.35 -3.08
C THR A 180 -3.53 4.76 -2.86
N ILE A 181 -2.58 5.68 -2.77
CA ILE A 181 -2.85 7.08 -2.51
C ILE A 181 -2.37 7.93 -3.67
N GLY A 182 -3.07 9.04 -3.88
CA GLY A 182 -2.69 10.02 -4.88
C GLY A 182 -3.47 9.88 -6.18
N MET A 183 -3.45 10.96 -6.95
CA MET A 183 -4.03 11.00 -8.28
C MET A 183 -3.17 10.12 -9.18
N GLU A 184 -3.61 8.91 -9.46
CA GLU A 184 -3.36 8.34 -10.79
C GLU A 184 -4.22 9.16 -11.77
N SER A 185 -3.80 10.39 -12.06
CA SER A 185 -4.17 11.03 -13.31
C SER A 185 -3.69 10.08 -14.40
N GLY A 186 -4.49 9.85 -15.44
CA GLY A 186 -4.24 8.89 -16.52
C GLY A 186 -2.96 9.12 -17.35
N GLY A 187 -1.97 9.81 -16.79
CA GLY A 187 -0.63 9.96 -17.34
C GLY A 187 0.19 8.67 -17.30
N THR A 188 1.34 8.76 -17.95
CA THR A 188 2.25 7.64 -18.19
C THR A 188 3.26 7.42 -17.06
N THR A 189 3.34 8.32 -16.08
CA THR A 189 4.36 8.33 -15.02
C THR A 189 4.47 7.00 -14.28
N PHE A 190 3.35 6.39 -13.90
CA PHE A 190 3.31 5.10 -13.20
C PHE A 190 2.74 3.97 -14.05
N GLN A 191 2.83 4.07 -15.39
CA GLN A 191 2.25 3.08 -16.28
C GLN A 191 2.88 1.69 -16.08
N SER A 192 4.19 1.63 -15.84
CA SER A 192 4.92 0.36 -15.66
C SER A 192 4.55 -0.30 -14.35
N PHE A 193 4.43 0.48 -13.28
CA PHE A 193 3.86 0.02 -12.00
C PHE A 193 2.48 -0.62 -12.20
N ARG A 194 1.54 0.10 -12.83
CA ARG A 194 0.16 -0.38 -13.04
C ARG A 194 0.12 -1.67 -13.86
N LYS A 195 0.80 -1.69 -15.00
CA LYS A 195 0.85 -2.86 -15.88
C LYS A 195 1.42 -4.08 -15.16
N ALA A 196 2.52 -3.90 -14.42
CA ALA A 196 3.13 -4.99 -13.66
C ALA A 196 2.23 -5.49 -12.53
N LEU A 197 1.57 -4.58 -11.81
CA LEU A 197 0.65 -4.93 -10.74
C LEU A 197 -0.54 -5.72 -11.27
N GLU A 198 -1.19 -5.23 -12.33
CA GLU A 198 -2.32 -5.91 -12.98
C GLU A 198 -1.92 -7.27 -13.55
N ALA A 199 -0.78 -7.35 -14.26
CA ALA A 199 -0.29 -8.60 -14.83
C ALA A 199 0.04 -9.62 -13.73
N ARG A 200 0.70 -9.19 -12.65
CA ARG A 200 1.07 -10.07 -11.53
C ARG A 200 -0.17 -10.57 -10.79
N TYR A 201 -1.16 -9.71 -10.55
CA TYR A 201 -2.42 -10.16 -9.94
C TYR A 201 -3.18 -11.17 -10.80
N ARG A 202 -3.31 -10.92 -12.11
CA ARG A 202 -3.93 -11.89 -13.01
C ARG A 202 -3.17 -13.21 -13.00
N ALA A 203 -1.84 -13.15 -13.04
CA ALA A 203 -1.00 -14.33 -12.96
C ALA A 203 -1.27 -15.12 -11.67
N LEU A 204 -1.44 -14.44 -10.54
CA LEU A 204 -1.73 -15.01 -9.22
C LEU A 204 -3.22 -15.34 -8.98
N GLY A 205 -4.09 -15.18 -9.98
CA GLY A 205 -5.51 -15.51 -9.87
C GLY A 205 -6.35 -14.49 -9.09
N ASN A 206 -5.94 -13.21 -9.05
CA ASN A 206 -6.60 -12.12 -8.32
C ASN A 206 -6.83 -12.49 -6.84
N PRO A 207 -5.74 -12.61 -6.04
CA PRO A 207 -5.83 -13.04 -4.66
C PRO A 207 -6.79 -12.16 -3.84
N PRO A 208 -7.57 -12.75 -2.92
CA PRO A 208 -8.43 -11.98 -2.05
C PRO A 208 -7.62 -11.20 -1.01
N ALA A 209 -8.22 -10.13 -0.49
CA ALA A 209 -7.75 -9.49 0.73
C ALA A 209 -8.80 -9.59 1.83
N VAL A 210 -8.34 -9.69 3.07
CA VAL A 210 -9.15 -9.72 4.28
C VAL A 210 -8.64 -8.63 5.22
N PHE A 211 -9.57 -7.86 5.78
CA PHE A 211 -9.28 -6.89 6.81
C PHE A 211 -10.17 -7.15 8.02
N GLN A 212 -9.57 -7.32 9.20
CA GLN A 212 -10.31 -7.61 10.45
C GLN A 212 -11.35 -8.74 10.30
N GLY A 213 -10.98 -9.82 9.59
CA GLY A 213 -11.84 -10.97 9.34
C GLY A 213 -12.86 -10.80 8.20
N LYS A 214 -12.98 -9.62 7.60
CA LYS A 214 -13.91 -9.34 6.49
C LYS A 214 -13.20 -9.38 5.14
N ARG A 215 -13.74 -10.15 4.20
CA ARG A 215 -13.23 -10.20 2.82
C ARG A 215 -13.60 -8.92 2.07
N LEU A 216 -12.64 -8.33 1.38
CA LEU A 216 -12.86 -7.18 0.51
C LEU A 216 -13.37 -7.62 -0.87
N ALA A 217 -14.17 -6.75 -1.52
CA ALA A 217 -14.60 -6.94 -2.91
C ALA A 217 -13.42 -6.95 -3.91
N GLY A 218 -12.32 -6.27 -3.56
CA GLY A 218 -11.06 -6.34 -4.28
C GLY A 218 -9.90 -6.06 -3.33
N PRO A 219 -8.68 -6.54 -3.63
CA PRO A 219 -7.52 -6.34 -2.78
C PRO A 219 -7.02 -4.89 -2.78
N PHE A 220 -7.49 -4.08 -3.73
CA PHE A 220 -6.97 -2.74 -3.98
C PHE A 220 -8.04 -1.68 -3.85
N ARG A 221 -7.69 -0.60 -3.16
CA ARG A 221 -8.51 0.59 -3.03
C ARG A 221 -7.71 1.82 -3.41
N LYS A 222 -8.26 2.54 -4.38
CA LYS A 222 -7.74 3.83 -4.78
C LYS A 222 -8.39 4.91 -3.94
N VAL A 223 -7.57 5.69 -3.26
CA VAL A 223 -8.03 6.90 -2.60
C VAL A 223 -7.46 8.14 -3.28
N PRO A 224 -8.25 9.22 -3.42
CA PRO A 224 -7.87 10.36 -4.25
C PRO A 224 -6.54 11.00 -3.83
N HIS A 225 -6.32 11.16 -2.51
CA HIS A 225 -5.10 11.75 -1.95
C HIS A 225 -5.12 11.71 -0.41
N PHE A 226 -4.02 11.35 0.25
CA PHE A 226 -3.78 11.59 1.70
C PHE A 226 -3.42 13.05 2.01
N SER A 227 -4.10 13.99 1.37
CA SER A 227 -4.08 15.39 1.81
C SER A 227 -5.29 15.60 2.70
N LEU A 228 -5.09 16.39 3.76
CA LEU A 228 -5.97 16.53 4.93
C LEU A 228 -7.39 17.02 4.58
N SER A 229 -7.61 17.42 3.33
CA SER A 229 -8.89 17.89 2.83
C SER A 229 -9.49 17.01 1.74
N LYS A 230 -8.89 15.88 1.35
CA LYS A 230 -9.38 15.09 0.19
C LYS A 230 -9.81 13.68 0.54
N ILE A 231 -9.12 12.96 1.44
CA ILE A 231 -9.64 11.67 1.92
C ILE A 231 -10.90 11.78 2.76
N PHE A 232 -11.32 12.98 3.18
CA PHE A 232 -12.54 13.19 3.96
C PHE A 232 -13.65 13.86 3.17
N CYS A 233 -13.37 14.11 1.88
CA CYS A 233 -14.25 14.90 1.03
C CYS A 233 -14.83 14.06 -0.09
N ARG A 234 -15.99 14.51 -0.55
CA ARG A 234 -16.61 14.07 -1.78
C ARG A 234 -15.68 14.33 -2.96
N ASN A 235 -15.74 13.45 -3.97
CA ASN A 235 -14.96 13.58 -5.19
C ASN A 235 -15.74 13.05 -6.40
N ALA A 236 -15.09 12.87 -7.54
CA ALA A 236 -15.74 12.45 -8.79
C ALA A 236 -16.18 10.97 -8.82
N ASP A 237 -15.70 10.14 -7.88
CA ASP A 237 -16.05 8.73 -7.75
C ASP A 237 -17.41 8.58 -7.01
N PRO A 238 -18.47 8.10 -7.68
CA PRO A 238 -19.78 7.92 -7.06
C PRO A 238 -19.78 6.88 -5.93
N ALA A 239 -18.98 5.81 -6.05
CA ALA A 239 -18.91 4.75 -5.06
C ALA A 239 -18.28 5.27 -3.75
N TRP A 240 -17.24 6.11 -3.88
CA TRP A 240 -16.66 6.81 -2.75
C TRP A 240 -17.68 7.71 -2.04
N ASN A 241 -18.43 8.50 -2.80
CA ASN A 241 -19.43 9.41 -2.23
C ASN A 241 -20.56 8.65 -1.54
N ALA A 242 -21.01 7.53 -2.10
CA ALA A 242 -22.01 6.67 -1.47
C ALA A 242 -21.49 6.06 -0.14
N ALA A 243 -20.23 5.62 -0.10
CA ALA A 243 -19.62 5.11 1.12
C ALA A 243 -19.49 6.20 2.21
N LEU A 244 -19.12 7.42 1.82
CA LEU A 244 -19.12 8.59 2.70
C LEU A 244 -20.52 8.89 3.27
N ASP A 245 -21.55 8.89 2.43
CA ASP A 245 -22.92 9.15 2.85
C ASP A 245 -23.44 8.09 3.83
N GLY A 246 -23.16 6.82 3.56
CA GLY A 246 -23.47 5.74 4.48
C GLY A 246 -22.76 5.90 5.83
N PHE A 247 -21.49 6.32 5.84
CA PHE A 247 -20.75 6.59 7.08
C PHE A 247 -21.36 7.75 7.86
N LEU A 248 -21.64 8.88 7.21
CA LEU A 248 -22.26 10.04 7.84
C LEU A 248 -23.66 9.74 8.38
N ALA A 249 -24.45 8.93 7.68
CA ALA A 249 -25.78 8.52 8.13
C ALA A 249 -25.72 7.66 9.41
N ARG A 250 -24.78 6.71 9.48
CA ARG A 250 -24.57 5.87 10.67
C ARG A 250 -24.12 6.67 11.89
N HIS A 251 -23.30 7.69 11.67
CA HIS A 251 -22.73 8.53 12.73
C HIS A 251 -23.41 9.90 12.82
N ALA A 252 -24.69 9.99 12.44
CA ALA A 252 -25.45 11.25 12.45
C ALA A 252 -25.58 11.87 13.86
N ALA A 253 -25.44 11.04 14.90
CA ALA A 253 -25.46 11.48 16.30
C ALA A 253 -24.17 12.19 16.74
N VAL A 254 -23.07 12.13 15.98
CA VAL A 254 -21.79 12.78 16.32
C VAL A 254 -21.81 14.25 15.86
N PRO A 255 -21.95 15.23 16.79
CA PRO A 255 -22.14 16.62 16.40
C PRO A 255 -20.92 17.18 15.65
N GLY A 256 -21.16 17.83 14.51
CA GLY A 256 -20.10 18.45 13.70
C GLY A 256 -19.25 17.49 12.87
N LEU A 257 -19.58 16.19 12.85
CA LEU A 257 -18.88 15.22 12.00
C LEU A 257 -19.15 15.48 10.52
N ARG A 258 -20.41 15.80 10.18
CA ARG A 258 -20.79 16.28 8.86
C ARG A 258 -20.54 17.78 8.75
N THR A 259 -19.77 18.19 7.76
CA THR A 259 -19.58 19.61 7.40
C THR A 259 -20.74 20.09 6.51
N ASP A 260 -20.93 21.40 6.39
CA ASP A 260 -22.02 22.00 5.58
C ASP A 260 -21.99 21.54 4.11
N ASN A 261 -20.80 21.28 3.58
CA ASN A 261 -20.60 20.78 2.21
C ASN A 261 -20.79 19.26 2.08
N GLY A 262 -21.28 18.58 3.13
CA GLY A 262 -21.52 17.14 3.14
C GLY A 262 -20.26 16.27 3.18
N ASN A 263 -19.14 16.83 3.63
CA ASN A 263 -17.87 16.11 3.85
C ASN A 263 -17.73 15.69 5.32
N VAL A 264 -16.78 14.81 5.60
CA VAL A 264 -16.38 14.45 6.97
C VAL A 264 -15.41 15.50 7.51
N SER A 265 -15.64 15.99 8.73
CA SER A 265 -14.75 16.92 9.41
C SER A 265 -13.46 16.22 9.82
N SER A 266 -12.36 16.45 9.11
CA SER A 266 -11.06 15.87 9.43
C SER A 266 -10.54 16.28 10.80
N LYS A 267 -10.80 17.54 11.19
CA LYS A 267 -10.47 18.07 12.53
C LYS A 267 -11.18 17.28 13.62
N LEU A 268 -12.48 17.02 13.44
CA LEU A 268 -13.23 16.28 14.44
C LEU A 268 -12.83 14.80 14.43
N LEU A 269 -12.82 14.17 13.27
CA LEU A 269 -12.54 12.74 13.14
C LEU A 269 -11.15 12.37 13.69
N LEU A 270 -10.11 13.14 13.36
CA LEU A 270 -8.77 12.93 13.90
C LEU A 270 -8.62 13.45 15.34
N GLY A 271 -9.29 14.54 15.69
CA GLY A 271 -9.16 15.20 16.99
C GLY A 271 -9.90 14.49 18.12
N LEU A 272 -10.96 13.73 17.82
CA LEU A 272 -11.63 12.88 18.82
C LEU A 272 -10.73 11.72 19.27
N GLY A 273 -9.80 11.27 18.43
CA GLY A 273 -8.98 10.09 18.72
C GLY A 273 -9.81 8.82 18.94
N ASP A 274 -11.06 8.81 18.47
CA ASP A 274 -12.00 7.71 18.63
C ASP A 274 -11.64 6.59 17.64
N GLY A 275 -10.86 5.63 18.13
CA GLY A 275 -10.37 4.50 17.34
C GLY A 275 -11.49 3.71 16.64
N PRO A 276 -12.60 3.37 17.32
CA PRO A 276 -13.78 2.80 16.68
C PRO A 276 -14.32 3.62 15.50
N LEU A 277 -14.45 4.94 15.63
CA LEU A 277 -14.95 5.80 14.55
C LEU A 277 -13.97 5.86 13.36
N LEU A 278 -12.66 5.94 13.63
CA LEU A 278 -11.61 5.91 12.62
C LEU A 278 -11.53 4.54 11.91
N ALA A 279 -11.68 3.45 12.67
CA ALA A 279 -11.70 2.09 12.13
C ALA A 279 -12.92 1.87 11.23
N ASP A 280 -14.10 2.35 11.63
CA ASP A 280 -15.30 2.29 10.77
C ASP A 280 -15.13 3.12 9.49
N TYR A 281 -14.46 4.28 9.59
CA TYR A 281 -14.11 5.09 8.42
C TYR A 281 -13.17 4.35 7.46
N LEU A 282 -12.10 3.75 8.00
CA LEU A 282 -11.17 2.92 7.22
C LEU A 282 -11.90 1.75 6.57
N ASP A 283 -12.67 0.97 7.32
CA ASP A 283 -13.36 -0.23 6.83
C ASP A 283 -14.39 0.11 5.75
N ARG A 284 -15.23 1.11 5.99
CA ARG A 284 -16.42 1.34 5.16
C ARG A 284 -16.20 2.33 4.03
N VAL A 285 -15.32 3.31 4.20
CA VAL A 285 -15.08 4.36 3.18
C VAL A 285 -13.82 4.05 2.40
N ILE A 286 -12.68 3.88 3.08
CA ILE A 286 -11.39 3.65 2.40
C ILE A 286 -11.33 2.23 1.82
N LEU A 287 -11.67 1.23 2.63
CA LEU A 287 -11.70 -0.18 2.23
C LEU A 287 -13.02 -0.58 1.57
N GLY A 288 -14.04 0.28 1.64
CA GLY A 288 -15.30 0.17 0.93
C GLY A 288 -16.11 -1.09 1.24
N ASN A 289 -16.03 -1.62 2.47
CA ASN A 289 -16.91 -2.70 2.96
C ASN A 289 -18.29 -2.19 3.38
N GLY A 290 -18.60 -0.91 3.15
CA GLY A 290 -19.81 -0.24 3.62
C GLY A 290 -21.00 -0.27 2.66
N GLY A 291 -20.95 -1.08 1.60
CA GLY A 291 -22.09 -1.33 0.70
C GLY A 291 -23.18 -2.15 1.36
#